data_AF-A0A3C0ASU3-F1
#
_entry.id   AF-A0A3C0ASU3-F1
#
_cell.length_a   1.000
_cell.length_b   1.000
_cell.length_c   1.000
_cell.angle_alpha   90.00
_cell.angle_beta   90.00
_cell.angle_gamma   90.00
#
_symmetry.space_group_name_H-M   'P 1'
#
loop_
_entity.id
_entity.type
_entity.pdbx_description
1 polymer ?
#
loop_
_entity_poly.entity_id
_entity_poly.type
_entity_poly.pdbx_seq_one_letter_code
_entity_poly.pdbx_strand_id
1 'polypeptide(L)'
;SYRYALADNQEFLVYPQENNSTTPPEFDLIIGSTEKDLAKPGLVKLGIGFIPEELNKLITLENNLTDVVDWNRSSSLLRHVELADVQISQQPVWLENANVEDLEALGYEVLIHGRLGPLLLQKRTAGELEFYFLFNTDRSTMPYRVGFPIMVSNLIQLTLQEAGISEAQAAATPVLPPLALQPESQYEIVTPTGHELRAESDDNGRVSGIAALHTGEYTVSGAGADNTKISVSLLNPLETSLVAVEEIQFSEVPVTATEAQIDSDKPLWGEFAFIAFLLLLGEWWYFQKRPAGTIS
;
A
#
# COMPACT_ATOMS: atom_id res chain seq x y z
N SER A 1 15.56 6.97 -5.64
CA SER A 1 15.41 5.53 -5.97
C SER A 1 14.05 5.15 -6.55
N TYR A 2 12.93 5.58 -5.97
CA TYR A 2 11.57 5.22 -6.42
C TYR A 2 11.28 5.49 -7.90
N ARG A 3 11.73 6.64 -8.43
CA ARG A 3 11.53 6.98 -9.84
C ARG A 3 12.15 5.96 -10.80
N TYR A 4 13.30 5.39 -10.45
CA TYR A 4 13.94 4.33 -11.24
C TYR A 4 13.15 3.02 -11.15
N ALA A 5 12.64 2.67 -9.95
CA ALA A 5 11.82 1.48 -9.77
C ALA A 5 10.47 1.55 -10.53
N LEU A 6 10.01 2.75 -10.87
CA LEU A 6 8.78 2.98 -11.65
C LEU A 6 9.04 3.19 -13.15
N ALA A 7 10.29 3.36 -13.57
CA ALA A 7 10.64 3.77 -14.94
C ALA A 7 10.30 2.72 -16.00
N ASP A 8 10.25 1.44 -15.61
CA ASP A 8 10.00 0.33 -16.54
C ASP A 8 8.53 0.22 -16.96
N ASN A 9 7.60 0.93 -16.30
CA ASN A 9 6.18 0.86 -16.61
C ASN A 9 5.71 2.12 -17.36
N GLN A 10 5.44 1.96 -18.66
CA GLN A 10 4.99 3.03 -19.55
C GLN A 10 3.55 3.48 -19.31
N GLU A 11 2.77 2.74 -18.52
CA GLU A 11 1.37 3.06 -18.23
C GLU A 11 1.22 4.11 -17.12
N PHE A 12 2.30 4.41 -16.36
CA PHE A 12 2.27 5.39 -15.28
C PHE A 12 2.74 6.78 -15.72
N LEU A 13 1.95 7.79 -15.38
CA LEU A 13 2.31 9.19 -15.56
C LEU A 13 3.07 9.72 -14.32
N VAL A 14 4.39 9.74 -14.40
CA VAL A 14 5.25 10.17 -13.27
C VAL A 14 5.59 11.66 -13.35
N TYR A 15 5.20 12.44 -12.34
CA TYR A 15 5.49 13.88 -12.22
C TYR A 15 6.66 14.17 -11.26
N PRO A 16 7.37 15.31 -11.41
CA PRO A 16 7.22 16.33 -12.46
C PRO A 16 7.80 15.84 -13.80
N GLN A 17 7.11 16.06 -14.92
CA GLN A 17 7.68 15.70 -16.24
C GLN A 17 8.65 16.77 -16.75
N GLU A 18 9.63 16.36 -17.56
CA GLU A 18 10.67 17.25 -18.08
C GLU A 18 10.12 18.35 -19.02
N ASN A 19 8.97 18.12 -19.66
CA ASN A 19 8.44 18.96 -20.74
C ASN A 19 7.45 20.05 -20.31
N ASN A 20 7.60 20.63 -19.11
CA ASN A 20 6.80 21.77 -18.66
C ASN A 20 5.27 21.50 -18.72
N SER A 21 4.87 20.24 -18.56
CA SER A 21 3.48 19.80 -18.54
C SER A 21 2.79 20.31 -17.29
N THR A 22 1.55 20.79 -17.43
CA THR A 22 0.70 21.18 -16.31
C THR A 22 0.58 20.02 -15.31
N THR A 23 0.99 20.26 -14.06
CA THR A 23 0.82 19.31 -12.96
C THR A 23 -0.67 19.07 -12.72
N PRO A 24 -1.13 17.80 -12.62
CA PRO A 24 -2.52 17.54 -12.35
C PRO A 24 -2.92 18.05 -10.95
N PRO A 25 -4.19 18.41 -10.76
CA PRO A 25 -4.68 18.89 -9.46
C PRO A 25 -4.74 17.79 -8.39
N GLU A 26 -4.80 16.53 -8.81
CA GLU A 26 -4.94 15.35 -7.95
C GLU A 26 -4.01 14.22 -8.44
N PHE A 27 -3.59 13.37 -7.52
CA PHE A 27 -2.71 12.23 -7.77
C PHE A 27 -3.25 10.96 -7.13
N ASP A 28 -3.13 9.82 -7.79
CA ASP A 28 -3.46 8.54 -7.16
C ASP A 28 -2.41 8.15 -6.09
N LEU A 29 -1.13 8.40 -6.40
CA LEU A 29 0.01 8.13 -5.51
C LEU A 29 0.93 9.34 -5.40
N ILE A 30 1.24 9.74 -4.17
CA ILE A 30 2.24 10.75 -3.85
C ILE A 30 3.39 10.09 -3.11
N ILE A 31 4.62 10.26 -3.61
CA ILE A 31 5.84 9.91 -2.89
C ILE A 31 6.59 11.21 -2.60
N GLY A 32 6.74 11.54 -1.31
CA GLY A 32 7.26 12.84 -0.87
C GLY A 32 8.32 12.73 0.21
N SER A 33 9.18 13.73 0.29
CA SER A 33 10.24 13.81 1.32
C SER A 33 9.98 14.91 2.36
N THR A 34 8.86 15.61 2.22
CA THR A 34 8.45 16.68 3.12
C THR A 34 6.94 16.61 3.37
N GLU A 35 6.49 17.13 4.50
CA GLU A 35 5.06 17.22 4.82
C GLU A 35 4.28 18.06 3.79
N LYS A 36 4.94 19.08 3.20
CA LYS A 36 4.36 19.88 2.12
C LYS A 36 4.10 19.09 0.83
N ASP A 37 4.88 18.05 0.57
CA ASP A 37 4.65 17.18 -0.59
C ASP A 37 3.38 16.35 -0.39
N LEU A 38 3.16 15.85 0.83
CA LEU A 38 2.01 15.01 1.20
C LEU A 38 0.72 15.81 1.46
N ALA A 39 0.81 17.13 1.65
CA ALA A 39 -0.35 18.00 1.77
C ALA A 39 -1.19 18.12 0.48
N LYS A 40 -0.67 17.63 -0.66
CA LYS A 40 -1.41 17.57 -1.92
C LYS A 40 -2.49 16.47 -1.84
N PRO A 41 -3.64 16.65 -2.51
CA PRO A 41 -4.69 15.64 -2.51
C PRO A 41 -4.20 14.39 -3.25
N GLY A 42 -4.37 13.23 -2.62
CA GLY A 42 -4.14 11.95 -3.26
C GLY A 42 -4.55 10.75 -2.41
N LEU A 43 -4.90 9.66 -3.09
CA LEU A 43 -5.49 8.47 -2.48
C LEU A 43 -4.50 7.72 -1.59
N VAL A 44 -3.27 7.54 -2.08
CA VAL A 44 -2.18 6.89 -1.35
C VAL A 44 -0.99 7.83 -1.24
N LYS A 45 -0.42 7.95 -0.05
CA LYS A 45 0.72 8.84 0.21
C LYS A 45 1.85 8.08 0.91
N LEU A 46 3.07 8.24 0.42
CA LEU A 46 4.29 7.70 1.03
C LEU A 46 5.25 8.84 1.37
N GLY A 47 5.42 9.11 2.67
CA GLY A 47 6.38 10.05 3.22
C GLY A 47 7.71 9.36 3.53
N ILE A 48 8.82 10.01 3.20
CA ILE A 48 10.17 9.46 3.35
C ILE A 48 11.08 10.44 4.08
N GLY A 49 11.67 9.99 5.18
CA GLY A 49 12.79 10.68 5.83
C GLY A 49 12.42 11.89 6.67
N PHE A 50 11.17 11.99 7.10
CA PHE A 50 10.73 13.00 8.05
C PHE A 50 9.74 12.41 9.06
N ILE A 51 9.62 13.09 10.20
CA ILE A 51 8.62 12.80 11.24
C ILE A 51 7.47 13.81 11.02
N PRO A 52 6.21 13.35 10.83
CA PRO A 52 5.05 14.23 10.75
C PRO A 52 4.96 15.17 11.95
N GLU A 53 4.50 16.41 11.75
CA GLU A 53 4.48 17.44 12.80
C GLU A 53 3.78 17.00 14.10
N GLU A 54 2.70 16.22 13.98
CA GLU A 54 1.95 15.69 15.13
C GLU A 54 2.72 14.65 15.96
N LEU A 55 3.74 14.01 15.38
CA LEU A 55 4.56 12.98 16.03
C LEU A 55 5.83 13.53 16.68
N ASN A 56 6.16 14.81 16.50
CA ASN A 56 7.37 15.45 17.06
C ASN A 56 7.46 15.41 18.59
N LYS A 57 6.34 15.17 19.29
CA LYS A 57 6.31 15.02 20.75
C LYS A 57 6.53 13.57 21.22
N LEU A 58 6.47 12.61 20.30
CA LEU A 58 6.57 11.19 20.58
C LEU A 58 7.88 10.59 20.08
N ILE A 59 8.39 11.09 18.95
CA ILE A 59 9.54 10.51 18.26
C ILE A 59 10.49 11.63 17.83
N THR A 60 11.79 11.36 17.94
CA THR A 60 12.85 12.19 17.36
C THR A 60 13.73 11.37 16.43
N LEU A 61 14.49 12.02 15.55
CA LEU A 61 15.40 11.36 14.61
C LEU A 61 16.86 11.63 15.01
N GLU A 62 17.61 10.56 15.23
CA GLU A 62 19.04 10.62 15.55
C GLU A 62 19.90 10.11 14.40
N ASN A 63 21.12 10.63 14.26
CA ASN A 63 22.09 10.19 13.25
C ASN A 63 22.92 9.00 13.76
N ASN A 64 22.25 7.89 14.06
CA ASN A 64 22.85 6.64 14.51
C ASN A 64 22.45 5.50 13.57
N LEU A 65 23.30 4.46 13.51
CA LEU A 65 22.98 3.24 12.78
C LEU A 65 21.90 2.45 13.52
N THR A 66 20.90 2.00 12.77
CA THR A 66 19.89 1.05 13.24
C THR A 66 19.59 0.03 12.16
N ASP A 67 18.97 -1.04 12.58
CA ASP A 67 18.47 -2.15 11.78
C ASP A 67 16.98 -2.36 12.05
N VAL A 68 16.36 -3.16 11.18
CA VAL A 68 14.97 -3.61 11.34
C VAL A 68 14.95 -4.75 12.36
N VAL A 69 14.12 -4.62 13.39
CA VAL A 69 13.93 -5.64 14.44
C VAL A 69 12.76 -6.56 14.09
N ASP A 70 11.63 -5.99 13.69
CA ASP A 70 10.45 -6.73 13.29
C ASP A 70 9.62 -5.94 12.27
N TRP A 71 8.76 -6.64 11.51
CA TRP A 71 7.85 -6.01 10.56
C TRP A 71 6.58 -6.81 10.31
N ASN A 72 5.50 -6.08 10.06
CA ASN A 72 4.18 -6.63 9.78
C ASN A 72 4.10 -7.15 8.32
N ARG A 73 4.44 -8.44 8.13
CA ARG A 73 4.37 -9.16 6.84
C ARG A 73 2.94 -9.36 6.32
N SER A 74 1.93 -9.16 7.16
CA SER A 74 0.52 -9.26 6.76
C SER A 74 -0.02 -7.98 6.15
N SER A 75 0.63 -6.83 6.39
CA SER A 75 0.27 -5.56 5.78
C SER A 75 0.39 -5.65 4.25
N SER A 76 -0.54 -4.99 3.54
CA SER A 76 -0.53 -5.03 2.08
C SER A 76 0.74 -4.42 1.49
N LEU A 77 1.36 -3.44 2.15
CA LEU A 77 2.58 -2.79 1.68
C LEU A 77 3.81 -3.71 1.81
N LEU A 78 3.90 -4.48 2.91
CA LEU A 78 5.09 -5.28 3.24
C LEU A 78 4.95 -6.78 2.96
N ARG A 79 3.86 -7.20 2.31
CA ARG A 79 3.67 -8.61 1.95
C ARG A 79 4.79 -9.06 1.01
N HIS A 80 5.41 -10.20 1.31
CA HIS A 80 6.56 -10.74 0.58
C HIS A 80 7.83 -9.86 0.60
N VAL A 81 7.85 -8.79 1.40
CA VAL A 81 9.02 -7.93 1.55
C VAL A 81 9.94 -8.50 2.62
N GLU A 82 11.19 -8.73 2.24
CA GLU A 82 12.26 -9.14 3.16
C GLU A 82 13.08 -7.92 3.59
N LEU A 83 13.20 -7.72 4.91
CA LEU A 83 13.83 -6.55 5.52
C LEU A 83 14.99 -6.91 6.46
N ALA A 84 15.34 -8.20 6.56
CA ALA A 84 16.55 -8.62 7.27
C ALA A 84 17.80 -7.91 6.71
N ASP A 85 18.72 -7.59 7.62
CA ASP A 85 20.02 -6.97 7.31
C ASP A 85 19.94 -5.65 6.53
N VAL A 86 18.80 -4.96 6.61
CA VAL A 86 18.68 -3.56 6.17
C VAL A 86 19.35 -2.68 7.21
N GLN A 87 20.42 -2.00 6.80
CA GLN A 87 21.11 -1.01 7.63
C GLN A 87 20.61 0.38 7.29
N ILE A 88 20.28 1.14 8.33
CA ILE A 88 19.66 2.47 8.24
C ILE A 88 20.56 3.45 8.99
N SER A 89 20.91 4.58 8.37
CA SER A 89 21.84 5.55 8.96
C SER A 89 21.18 6.61 9.86
N GLN A 90 19.86 6.55 10.01
CA GLN A 90 19.08 7.47 10.84
C GLN A 90 18.10 6.65 11.67
N GLN A 91 18.13 6.84 12.98
CA GLN A 91 17.36 6.06 13.93
C GLN A 91 16.25 6.92 14.52
N PRO A 92 14.98 6.62 14.23
CA PRO A 92 13.88 7.13 15.01
C PRO A 92 13.94 6.59 16.44
N VAL A 93 13.80 7.47 17.42
CA VAL A 93 13.90 7.16 18.85
C VAL A 93 12.66 7.70 19.57
N TRP A 94 12.06 6.87 20.42
CA TRP A 94 10.98 7.30 21.31
C TRP A 94 11.47 8.39 22.27
N LEU A 95 10.67 9.45 22.41
CA LEU A 95 10.85 10.44 23.46
C LEU A 95 10.36 9.89 24.81
N GLU A 96 10.74 10.56 25.90
CA GLU A 96 10.44 10.10 27.26
C GLU A 96 8.94 9.92 27.49
N ASN A 97 8.54 8.74 27.98
CA ASN A 97 7.15 8.30 28.21
C ASN A 97 6.30 8.06 26.96
N ALA A 98 6.83 8.25 25.75
CA ALA A 98 6.13 7.91 24.52
C ALA A 98 6.22 6.41 24.23
N ASN A 99 5.12 5.84 23.73
CA ASN A 99 5.06 4.43 23.36
C ASN A 99 4.09 4.19 22.19
N VAL A 100 3.89 2.92 21.84
CA VAL A 100 3.04 2.52 20.70
C VAL A 100 1.57 2.92 20.91
N GLU A 101 1.05 2.87 22.13
CA GLU A 101 -0.34 3.25 22.43
C GLU A 101 -0.62 4.73 22.10
N ASP A 102 0.37 5.61 22.26
CA ASP A 102 0.26 7.01 21.89
C ASP A 102 0.12 7.20 20.36
N LEU A 103 0.79 6.36 19.56
CA LEU A 103 0.64 6.36 18.11
C LEU A 103 -0.74 5.83 17.69
N GLU A 104 -1.18 4.74 18.31
CA GLU A 104 -2.49 4.15 18.03
C GLU A 104 -3.63 5.13 18.36
N ALA A 105 -3.50 5.89 19.45
CA ALA A 105 -4.44 6.95 19.82
C ALA A 105 -4.53 8.06 18.77
N LEU A 106 -3.47 8.28 17.98
CA LEU A 106 -3.43 9.21 16.84
C LEU A 106 -3.82 8.55 15.51
N GLY A 107 -4.20 7.27 15.51
CA GLY A 107 -4.62 6.51 14.34
C GLY A 107 -3.47 5.90 13.53
N TYR A 108 -2.27 5.85 14.08
CA TYR A 108 -1.11 5.22 13.45
C TYR A 108 -0.97 3.75 13.86
N GLU A 109 -0.57 2.93 12.89
CA GLU A 109 -0.12 1.55 13.08
C GLU A 109 1.38 1.48 12.77
N VAL A 110 2.15 0.79 13.61
CA VAL A 110 3.57 0.53 13.34
C VAL A 110 3.70 -0.69 12.42
N LEU A 111 4.28 -0.50 11.25
CA LEU A 111 4.51 -1.59 10.28
C LEU A 111 5.92 -2.15 10.33
N ILE A 112 6.91 -1.32 10.71
CA ILE A 112 8.31 -1.76 10.88
C ILE A 112 8.82 -1.21 12.20
N HIS A 113 9.34 -2.09 13.05
CA HIS A 113 9.95 -1.77 14.33
C HIS A 113 11.47 -1.73 14.19
N GLY A 114 12.09 -0.66 14.68
CA GLY A 114 13.52 -0.57 14.93
C GLY A 114 13.84 -0.82 16.40
N ARG A 115 15.12 -0.73 16.76
CA ARG A 115 15.56 -1.00 18.15
C ARG A 115 15.02 -0.02 19.18
N LEU A 116 14.96 1.27 18.85
CA LEU A 116 14.64 2.36 19.78
C LEU A 116 13.38 3.14 19.40
N GLY A 117 12.72 2.77 18.31
CA GLY A 117 11.61 3.50 17.74
C GLY A 117 11.04 2.82 16.50
N PRO A 118 9.87 3.27 16.02
CA PRO A 118 9.26 2.76 14.80
C PRO A 118 10.01 3.28 13.57
N LEU A 119 10.09 2.48 12.50
CA LEU A 119 10.76 2.82 11.25
C LEU A 119 9.78 3.15 10.13
N LEU A 120 8.62 2.49 10.12
CA LEU A 120 7.54 2.72 9.17
C LEU A 120 6.20 2.73 9.90
N LEU A 121 5.42 3.77 9.67
CA LEU A 121 4.06 3.90 10.16
C LEU A 121 3.06 3.85 9.01
N GLN A 122 1.84 3.45 9.32
CA GLN A 122 0.66 3.55 8.47
C GLN A 122 -0.41 4.36 9.18
N LYS A 123 -1.14 5.21 8.47
CA LYS A 123 -2.34 5.89 8.95
C LYS A 123 -3.42 5.79 7.89
N ARG A 124 -4.64 5.44 8.29
CA ARG A 124 -5.80 5.46 7.39
C ARG A 124 -6.78 6.52 7.86
N THR A 125 -7.07 7.45 6.96
CA THR A 125 -8.06 8.51 7.16
C THR A 125 -9.22 8.29 6.18
N ALA A 126 -10.31 9.06 6.29
CA ALA A 126 -11.47 8.92 5.41
C ALA A 126 -11.12 9.20 3.94
N GLY A 127 -10.76 8.16 3.19
CA GLY A 127 -10.40 8.22 1.77
C GLY A 127 -8.90 8.33 1.48
N GLU A 128 -8.03 8.35 2.49
CA GLU A 128 -6.58 8.46 2.30
C GLU A 128 -5.85 7.35 3.07
N LEU A 129 -4.88 6.72 2.40
CA LEU A 129 -3.97 5.75 2.99
C LEU A 129 -2.54 6.32 2.98
N GLU A 130 -2.00 6.54 4.18
CA GLU A 130 -0.70 7.18 4.35
C GLU A 130 0.32 6.24 4.97
N PHE A 131 1.54 6.29 4.47
CA PHE A 131 2.68 5.55 4.97
C PHE A 131 3.84 6.51 5.23
N TYR A 132 4.58 6.31 6.32
CA TYR A 132 5.67 7.20 6.72
C TYR A 132 6.91 6.39 7.07
N PHE A 133 7.89 6.35 6.17
CA PHE A 133 9.25 5.99 6.55
C PHE A 133 9.85 7.15 7.35
N LEU A 134 10.03 6.94 8.65
CA LEU A 134 10.57 7.98 9.55
C LEU A 134 12.07 8.23 9.35
N PHE A 135 12.71 7.44 8.48
CA PHE A 135 14.10 7.57 8.04
C PHE A 135 14.16 7.74 6.53
N ASN A 136 15.26 8.30 6.03
CA ASN A 136 15.43 8.46 4.59
C ASN A 136 15.87 7.13 3.96
N THR A 137 15.04 6.57 3.07
CA THR A 137 15.32 5.26 2.44
C THR A 137 16.54 5.28 1.53
N ASP A 138 16.87 6.42 0.91
CA ASP A 138 18.11 6.58 0.13
C ASP A 138 19.37 6.64 1.03
N ARG A 139 19.19 6.84 2.35
CA ARG A 139 20.26 6.73 3.37
C ARG A 139 20.21 5.39 4.12
N SER A 140 19.78 4.34 3.43
CA SER A 140 19.78 2.98 3.93
C SER A 140 20.25 2.01 2.84
N THR A 141 20.49 0.76 3.21
CA THR A 141 20.77 -0.29 2.22
C THR A 141 19.50 -0.81 1.53
N MET A 142 18.30 -0.36 1.93
CA MET A 142 17.02 -0.87 1.45
C MET A 142 16.89 -0.83 -0.09
N PRO A 143 17.23 0.28 -0.81
CA PRO A 143 17.08 0.33 -2.27
C PRO A 143 17.89 -0.73 -3.03
N TYR A 144 18.90 -1.33 -2.40
CA TYR A 144 19.76 -2.38 -2.97
C TYR A 144 19.35 -3.79 -2.54
N ARG A 145 18.23 -3.95 -1.82
CA ARG A 145 17.69 -5.24 -1.38
C ARG A 145 16.52 -5.64 -2.27
N VAL A 146 16.32 -6.95 -2.42
CA VAL A 146 15.20 -7.52 -3.19
C VAL A 146 13.84 -7.09 -2.64
N GLY A 147 13.73 -6.83 -1.33
CA GLY A 147 12.49 -6.35 -0.71
C GLY A 147 12.02 -4.99 -1.24
N PHE A 148 12.93 -4.10 -1.68
CA PHE A 148 12.55 -2.77 -2.14
C PHE A 148 11.68 -2.76 -3.40
N PRO A 149 12.08 -3.38 -4.53
CA PRO A 149 11.20 -3.44 -5.71
C PRO A 149 9.87 -4.15 -5.43
N ILE A 150 9.84 -5.14 -4.53
CA ILE A 150 8.59 -5.80 -4.11
C ILE A 150 7.68 -4.81 -3.37
N MET A 151 8.23 -4.03 -2.42
CA MET A 151 7.47 -3.01 -1.69
C MET A 151 6.93 -1.93 -2.63
N VAL A 152 7.71 -1.49 -3.61
CA VAL A 152 7.26 -0.53 -4.63
C VAL A 152 6.11 -1.13 -5.47
N SER A 153 6.22 -2.39 -5.88
CA SER A 153 5.13 -3.09 -6.59
C SER A 153 3.86 -3.18 -5.74
N ASN A 154 3.98 -3.54 -4.46
CA ASN A 154 2.85 -3.60 -3.54
C ASN A 154 2.18 -2.22 -3.36
N LEU A 155 2.98 -1.15 -3.24
CA LEU A 155 2.49 0.21 -3.16
C LEU A 155 1.65 0.60 -4.39
N ILE A 156 2.13 0.25 -5.59
CA ILE A 156 1.41 0.51 -6.83
C ILE A 156 0.11 -0.29 -6.91
N GLN A 157 0.13 -1.58 -6.55
CA GLN A 157 -1.08 -2.40 -6.52
C GLN A 157 -2.11 -1.85 -5.53
N LEU A 158 -1.66 -1.39 -4.36
CA LEU A 158 -2.50 -0.71 -3.38
C LEU A 158 -3.13 0.56 -3.95
N THR A 159 -2.35 1.40 -4.63
CA THR A 159 -2.86 2.60 -5.29
C THR A 159 -3.95 2.27 -6.31
N LEU A 160 -3.73 1.28 -7.17
CA LEU A 160 -4.72 0.86 -8.17
C LEU A 160 -6.00 0.34 -7.50
N GLN A 161 -5.88 -0.39 -6.39
CA GLN A 161 -7.02 -0.87 -5.63
C GLN A 161 -7.83 0.29 -5.00
N GLU A 162 -7.16 1.25 -4.36
CA GLU A 162 -7.83 2.42 -3.77
C GLU A 162 -8.47 3.31 -4.84
N ALA A 163 -7.83 3.46 -6.01
CA ALA A 163 -8.41 4.16 -7.16
C ALA A 163 -9.68 3.47 -7.65
N GLY A 164 -9.67 2.14 -7.81
CA GLY A 164 -10.85 1.38 -8.19
C GLY A 164 -11.99 1.46 -7.17
N ILE A 165 -11.68 1.48 -5.87
CA ILE A 165 -12.68 1.68 -4.81
C ILE A 165 -13.27 3.09 -4.88
N SER A 166 -12.41 4.11 -5.04
CA SER A 166 -12.83 5.50 -5.16
C SER A 166 -13.74 5.72 -6.38
N GLU A 167 -13.37 5.15 -7.53
CA GLU A 167 -14.19 5.19 -8.75
C GLU A 167 -15.53 4.47 -8.56
N ALA A 168 -15.54 3.28 -7.93
CA ALA A 168 -16.78 2.57 -7.63
C ALA A 168 -17.69 3.35 -6.67
N GLN A 169 -17.14 4.04 -5.66
CA GLN A 169 -17.91 4.89 -4.75
C GLN A 169 -18.44 6.15 -5.44
N ALA A 170 -17.63 6.78 -6.31
CA ALA A 170 -18.07 7.90 -7.13
C ALA A 170 -19.19 7.47 -8.09
N ALA A 171 -19.05 6.33 -8.77
CA ALA A 171 -20.09 5.74 -9.60
C ALA A 171 -21.34 5.32 -8.80
N ALA A 172 -21.20 4.96 -7.52
CA ALA A 172 -22.31 4.64 -6.64
C ALA A 172 -23.15 5.88 -6.25
N THR A 173 -22.64 7.10 -6.47
CA THR A 173 -23.52 8.28 -6.52
C THR A 173 -24.17 8.31 -7.91
N PRO A 174 -25.49 8.09 -8.02
CA PRO A 174 -26.16 7.97 -9.31
C PRO A 174 -26.36 9.37 -9.87
N VAL A 175 -25.30 10.11 -10.14
CA VAL A 175 -25.36 11.45 -10.74
C VAL A 175 -24.45 11.54 -11.94
N LEU A 176 -24.93 12.14 -13.04
CA LEU A 176 -24.10 12.39 -14.21
C LEU A 176 -23.00 13.41 -13.87
N PRO A 177 -21.82 13.31 -14.51
CA PRO A 177 -20.79 14.32 -14.39
C PRO A 177 -21.34 15.69 -14.82
N PRO A 178 -20.87 16.81 -14.23
CA PRO A 178 -21.34 18.15 -14.59
C PRO A 178 -21.09 18.46 -16.08
N LEU A 179 -22.11 18.99 -16.76
CA LEU A 179 -22.03 19.37 -18.16
C LEU A 179 -21.88 20.89 -18.29
N ALA A 180 -20.96 21.35 -19.12
CA ALA A 180 -20.82 22.75 -19.49
C ALA A 180 -21.60 23.04 -20.79
N LEU A 181 -22.68 23.80 -20.68
CA LEU A 181 -23.63 24.14 -21.73
C LEU A 181 -23.90 25.66 -21.71
N GLN A 182 -24.86 26.15 -22.52
CA GLN A 182 -25.25 27.56 -22.47
C GLN A 182 -25.92 27.90 -21.12
N PRO A 183 -25.60 29.04 -20.49
CA PRO A 183 -26.23 29.52 -19.26
C PRO A 183 -27.75 29.68 -19.37
N GLU A 184 -28.43 29.58 -18.22
CA GLU A 184 -29.86 29.85 -18.04
C GLU A 184 -30.78 29.15 -19.08
N SER A 185 -30.36 27.98 -19.58
CA SER A 185 -31.03 27.25 -20.65
C SER A 185 -31.58 25.91 -20.13
N GLN A 186 -32.71 25.49 -20.71
CA GLN A 186 -33.32 24.20 -20.43
C GLN A 186 -32.78 23.13 -21.38
N TYR A 187 -32.47 21.96 -20.82
CA TYR A 187 -31.99 20.79 -21.53
C TYR A 187 -32.89 19.59 -21.26
N GLU A 188 -33.06 18.78 -22.31
CA GLU A 188 -33.76 17.51 -22.28
C GLU A 188 -32.73 16.39 -22.34
N ILE A 189 -32.85 15.43 -21.43
CA ILE A 189 -31.91 14.33 -21.24
C ILE A 189 -32.69 13.03 -21.39
N VAL A 190 -32.43 12.29 -22.46
CA VAL A 190 -33.01 10.97 -22.68
C VAL A 190 -32.13 9.92 -22.00
N THR A 191 -32.71 9.15 -21.07
CA THR A 191 -32.02 8.05 -20.38
C THR A 191 -31.81 6.85 -21.31
N PRO A 192 -30.93 5.90 -20.97
CA PRO A 192 -30.74 4.66 -21.72
C PRO A 192 -32.01 3.80 -21.80
N THR A 193 -32.94 4.00 -20.87
CA THR A 193 -34.25 3.37 -20.81
C THR A 193 -35.33 4.11 -21.61
N GLY A 194 -34.99 5.23 -22.24
CA GLY A 194 -35.88 6.06 -23.07
C GLY A 194 -36.75 7.04 -22.28
N HIS A 195 -36.47 7.29 -21.00
CA HIS A 195 -37.17 8.29 -20.20
C HIS A 195 -36.57 9.68 -20.43
N GLU A 196 -37.42 10.71 -20.42
CA GLU A 196 -36.99 12.11 -20.55
C GLU A 196 -36.85 12.75 -19.17
N LEU A 197 -35.68 13.32 -18.90
CA LEU A 197 -35.38 14.15 -17.73
C LEU A 197 -35.15 15.58 -18.20
N ARG A 198 -35.56 16.56 -17.40
CA ARG A 198 -35.31 17.99 -17.68
C ARG A 198 -34.33 18.55 -16.68
N ALA A 199 -33.39 19.35 -17.16
CA ALA A 199 -32.42 20.03 -16.32
C ALA A 199 -32.20 21.47 -16.81
N GLU A 200 -31.91 22.36 -15.87
CA GLU A 200 -31.57 23.76 -16.13
C GLU A 200 -30.10 23.98 -15.82
N SER A 201 -29.41 24.73 -16.68
CA SER A 201 -28.06 25.20 -16.40
C SER A 201 -28.08 26.42 -15.50
N ASP A 202 -27.12 26.53 -14.58
CA ASP A 202 -26.91 27.72 -13.78
C ASP A 202 -26.40 28.94 -14.60
N ASP A 203 -26.21 30.08 -13.93
CA ASP A 203 -25.70 31.34 -14.48
C ASP A 203 -24.32 31.20 -15.15
N ASN A 204 -23.59 30.11 -14.86
CA ASN A 204 -22.29 29.78 -15.45
C ASN A 204 -22.37 28.71 -16.55
N GLY A 205 -23.57 28.29 -16.94
CA GLY A 205 -23.76 27.25 -17.95
C GLY A 205 -23.50 25.84 -17.45
N ARG A 206 -23.51 25.58 -16.15
CA ARG A 206 -23.30 24.23 -15.62
C ARG A 206 -24.62 23.54 -15.32
N VAL A 207 -24.76 22.31 -15.81
CA VAL A 207 -25.82 21.38 -15.39
C VAL A 207 -25.21 20.30 -14.52
N SER A 208 -25.71 20.12 -13.30
CA SER A 208 -25.17 19.15 -12.32
C SER A 208 -26.29 18.44 -11.56
N GLY A 209 -25.97 17.28 -10.95
CA GLY A 209 -26.91 16.55 -10.09
C GLY A 209 -28.02 15.79 -10.83
N ILE A 210 -27.86 15.53 -12.13
CA ILE A 210 -28.82 14.72 -12.89
C ILE A 210 -28.71 13.27 -12.48
N ALA A 211 -29.79 12.63 -12.06
CA ALA A 211 -29.74 11.24 -11.61
C ALA A 211 -29.41 10.24 -12.75
N ALA A 212 -28.37 9.44 -12.59
CA ALA A 212 -27.87 8.42 -13.52
C ALA A 212 -28.19 7.00 -13.03
N LEU A 213 -29.48 6.66 -12.97
CA LEU A 213 -29.96 5.40 -12.35
C LEU A 213 -29.83 4.15 -13.24
N HIS A 214 -29.36 4.30 -14.49
CA HIS A 214 -29.28 3.20 -15.46
C HIS A 214 -27.96 3.23 -16.23
N THR A 215 -27.35 2.07 -16.45
CA THR A 215 -26.20 1.91 -17.34
C THR A 215 -26.62 2.13 -18.80
N GLY A 216 -25.79 2.83 -19.57
CA GLY A 216 -25.97 3.03 -21.00
C GLY A 216 -25.74 4.46 -21.46
N GLU A 217 -26.19 4.77 -22.67
CA GLU A 217 -26.02 6.10 -23.29
C GLU A 217 -27.17 7.04 -22.93
N TYR A 218 -26.84 8.16 -22.29
CA TYR A 218 -27.73 9.30 -22.08
C TYR A 218 -27.53 10.30 -23.22
N THR A 219 -28.62 10.79 -23.81
CA THR A 219 -28.56 11.82 -24.87
C THR A 219 -29.08 13.14 -24.35
N VAL A 220 -28.28 14.20 -24.45
CA VAL A 220 -28.65 15.56 -24.04
C VAL A 220 -28.93 16.41 -25.27
N SER A 221 -30.11 17.02 -25.32
CA SER A 221 -30.55 17.93 -26.39
C SER A 221 -30.96 19.29 -25.82
N GLY A 222 -30.55 20.37 -26.49
CA GLY A 222 -30.90 21.74 -26.11
C GLY A 222 -30.05 22.79 -26.83
N ALA A 223 -30.21 24.07 -26.47
CA ALA A 223 -29.47 25.16 -27.08
C ALA A 223 -27.95 25.01 -26.83
N GLY A 224 -27.20 24.64 -27.87
CA GLY A 224 -25.76 24.37 -27.77
C GLY A 224 -25.39 22.93 -27.38
N ALA A 225 -26.37 22.03 -27.25
CA ALA A 225 -26.17 20.59 -27.08
C ALA A 225 -26.84 19.84 -28.24
N ASP A 226 -26.09 19.61 -29.32
CA ASP A 226 -26.55 18.84 -30.49
C ASP A 226 -26.44 17.33 -30.21
N ASN A 227 -27.38 16.77 -29.44
CA ASN A 227 -27.41 15.35 -29.07
C ASN A 227 -26.08 14.86 -28.46
N THR A 228 -25.59 15.58 -27.45
CA THR A 228 -24.40 15.17 -26.72
C THR A 228 -24.67 13.83 -26.03
N LYS A 229 -23.89 12.80 -26.37
CA LYS A 229 -24.01 11.45 -25.82
C LYS A 229 -23.07 11.28 -24.64
N ILE A 230 -23.60 10.79 -23.53
CA ILE A 230 -22.87 10.52 -22.29
C ILE A 230 -23.04 9.04 -21.98
N SER A 231 -21.96 8.28 -22.05
CA SER A 231 -21.98 6.87 -21.69
C SER A 231 -21.74 6.70 -20.19
N VAL A 232 -22.66 6.05 -19.51
CA VAL A 232 -22.53 5.66 -18.11
C VAL A 232 -22.29 4.17 -18.05
N SER A 233 -21.12 3.76 -17.55
CA SER A 233 -20.84 2.38 -17.16
C SER A 233 -20.95 2.27 -15.64
N LEU A 234 -21.91 1.48 -15.14
CA LEU A 234 -21.88 1.08 -13.73
C LEU A 234 -20.85 -0.03 -13.64
N LEU A 235 -19.59 0.34 -13.35
CA LEU A 235 -18.48 -0.60 -13.24
C LEU A 235 -18.83 -1.66 -12.19
N ASN A 236 -18.85 -2.92 -12.61
CA ASN A 236 -18.84 -4.06 -11.71
C ASN A 236 -17.38 -4.26 -11.27
N PRO A 237 -17.04 -4.10 -9.97
CA PRO A 237 -15.66 -4.21 -9.47
C PRO A 237 -15.02 -5.62 -9.62
N LEU A 238 -15.70 -6.56 -10.29
CA LEU A 238 -15.22 -7.93 -10.55
C LEU A 238 -14.79 -8.18 -12.01
N GLU A 239 -14.80 -7.19 -12.91
CA GLU A 239 -14.46 -7.40 -14.33
C GLU A 239 -12.98 -7.20 -14.70
N THR A 240 -12.12 -6.75 -13.78
CA THR A 240 -10.68 -6.67 -14.09
C THR A 240 -10.01 -8.02 -13.87
N SER A 241 -9.99 -8.81 -14.94
CA SER A 241 -9.39 -10.14 -15.04
C SER A 241 -7.92 -10.16 -14.57
N LEU A 242 -7.66 -11.08 -13.64
CA LEU A 242 -6.35 -11.57 -13.25
C LEU A 242 -5.60 -12.16 -14.46
N VAL A 243 -4.59 -11.45 -14.96
CA VAL A 243 -3.45 -12.10 -15.62
C VAL A 243 -2.33 -12.16 -14.58
N ALA A 244 -2.24 -13.29 -13.90
CA ALA A 244 -1.05 -13.64 -13.14
C ALA A 244 0.11 -13.77 -14.13
N VAL A 245 1.03 -12.80 -14.13
CA VAL A 245 2.30 -12.96 -14.84
C VAL A 245 3.14 -13.93 -14.02
N GLU A 246 3.31 -15.14 -14.55
CA GLU A 246 3.92 -16.28 -13.86
C GLU A 246 5.46 -16.20 -13.79
N GLU A 247 6.10 -15.21 -14.40
CA GLU A 247 7.56 -15.07 -14.33
C GLU A 247 8.00 -13.62 -14.63
N ILE A 248 8.61 -12.95 -13.66
CA ILE A 248 9.37 -11.71 -13.92
C ILE A 248 10.76 -12.15 -14.37
N GLN A 249 11.03 -12.08 -15.67
CA GLN A 249 12.38 -12.28 -16.20
C GLN A 249 13.23 -11.05 -15.91
N PHE A 250 14.06 -11.12 -14.89
CA PHE A 250 15.13 -10.15 -14.65
C PHE A 250 16.26 -10.41 -15.66
N SER A 251 16.49 -9.46 -16.57
CA SER A 251 17.68 -9.46 -17.42
C SER A 251 18.93 -9.18 -16.58
N GLU A 252 19.57 -10.27 -16.18
CA GLU A 252 21.01 -10.49 -15.97
C GLU A 252 21.87 -9.38 -15.33
N VAL A 253 22.33 -9.65 -14.10
CA VAL A 253 23.76 -9.70 -13.79
C VAL A 253 24.01 -10.96 -12.94
N PRO A 254 24.75 -11.97 -13.43
CA PRO A 254 25.16 -13.09 -12.58
C PRO A 254 26.26 -12.60 -11.64
N VAL A 255 25.87 -12.11 -10.46
CA VAL A 255 26.82 -11.97 -9.35
C VAL A 255 27.00 -13.35 -8.76
N THR A 256 28.17 -13.93 -8.98
CA THR A 256 28.62 -15.14 -8.30
C THR A 256 28.50 -14.91 -6.80
N ALA A 257 27.47 -15.49 -6.19
CA ALA A 257 27.34 -15.54 -4.75
C ALA A 257 28.56 -16.29 -4.21
N THR A 258 29.43 -15.58 -3.50
CA THR A 258 30.37 -16.24 -2.60
C THR A 258 29.52 -16.77 -1.46
N GLU A 259 29.16 -18.04 -1.52
CA GLU A 259 28.65 -18.79 -0.37
C GLU A 259 29.73 -18.76 0.72
N ALA A 260 29.69 -17.74 1.57
CA ALA A 260 30.09 -17.94 2.95
C ALA A 260 28.97 -18.79 3.57
N GLN A 261 29.14 -20.10 3.44
CA GLN A 261 28.35 -21.11 4.12
C GLN A 261 28.57 -20.88 5.63
N ILE A 262 27.73 -20.04 6.23
CA ILE A 262 27.61 -19.96 7.68
C ILE A 262 27.08 -21.33 8.08
N ASP A 263 27.90 -22.05 8.84
CA ASP A 263 27.60 -23.36 9.41
C ASP A 263 26.27 -23.22 10.16
N SER A 264 25.19 -23.69 9.52
CA SER A 264 23.87 -23.73 10.11
C SER A 264 23.98 -24.62 11.33
N ASP A 265 23.72 -24.05 12.52
CA ASP A 265 23.64 -24.78 13.78
C ASP A 265 22.83 -26.06 13.55
N LYS A 266 23.54 -27.19 13.50
CA LYS A 266 22.91 -28.48 13.32
C LYS A 266 22.02 -28.69 14.54
N PRO A 267 20.73 -29.00 14.37
CA PRO A 267 19.85 -29.21 15.51
C PRO A 267 20.33 -30.44 16.29
N LEU A 268 21.08 -30.20 17.38
CA LEU A 268 21.52 -31.21 18.36
C LEU A 268 20.35 -31.99 18.99
N TRP A 269 19.12 -31.57 18.68
CA TRP A 269 17.86 -32.22 18.99
C TRP A 269 17.84 -33.71 18.62
N GLY A 270 18.46 -34.11 17.50
CA GLY A 270 18.53 -35.52 17.10
C GLY A 270 19.31 -36.37 18.10
N GLU A 271 20.42 -35.85 18.64
CA GLU A 271 21.25 -36.56 19.62
C GLU A 271 20.53 -36.70 20.96
N PHE A 272 19.86 -35.64 21.42
CA PHE A 272 19.05 -35.67 22.64
C PHE A 272 17.86 -36.63 22.53
N ALA A 273 17.16 -36.65 21.39
CA ALA A 273 16.06 -37.57 21.15
C ALA A 273 16.53 -39.04 21.20
N PHE A 274 17.72 -39.33 20.66
CA PHE A 274 18.30 -40.67 20.68
C PHE A 274 18.67 -41.13 22.10
N ILE A 275 19.26 -40.24 22.91
CA ILE A 275 19.58 -40.53 24.32
C ILE A 275 18.30 -40.80 25.12
N ALA A 276 17.26 -39.96 24.95
CA ALA A 276 15.97 -40.15 25.60
C ALA A 276 15.32 -41.48 25.20
N PHE A 277 15.40 -41.85 23.92
CA PHE A 277 14.91 -43.14 23.41
C PHE A 277 15.63 -44.35 24.01
N LEU A 278 16.96 -44.30 24.15
CA LEU A 278 17.72 -45.37 24.81
C LEU A 278 17.39 -45.49 26.31
N LEU A 279 17.17 -44.37 27.00
CA LEU A 279 16.72 -44.36 28.38
C LEU A 279 15.35 -45.05 28.54
N LEU A 280 14.42 -44.74 27.64
CA LEU A 280 13.09 -45.36 27.59
C LEU A 280 13.17 -46.87 27.34
N LEU A 281 14.02 -47.32 26.41
CA LEU A 281 14.26 -48.74 26.18
C LEU A 281 14.89 -49.43 27.40
N GLY A 282 15.81 -48.75 28.09
CA GLY A 282 16.44 -49.25 29.32
C GLY A 282 15.42 -49.41 30.45
N GLU A 283 14.58 -48.40 30.68
CA GLU A 283 13.47 -48.49 31.63
C GLU A 283 12.50 -49.61 31.26
N TRP A 284 12.08 -49.66 30.00
CA TRP A 284 11.15 -50.68 29.52
C TRP A 284 11.69 -52.09 29.75
N TRP A 285 12.96 -52.32 29.43
CA TRP A 285 13.63 -53.60 29.66
C TRP A 285 13.74 -53.95 31.15
N TYR A 286 13.98 -52.95 32.02
CA TYR A 286 14.01 -53.14 33.47
C TYR A 286 12.63 -53.56 34.02
N PHE A 287 11.56 -52.93 33.54
CA PHE A 287 10.19 -53.29 33.90
C PHE A 287 9.81 -54.68 33.38
N GLN A 288 10.22 -55.03 32.16
CA GLN A 288 9.95 -56.36 31.58
C GLN A 288 10.71 -57.48 32.30
N LYS A 289 11.87 -57.19 32.91
CA LYS A 289 12.64 -58.14 33.73
C LYS A 289 12.12 -58.35 35.14
N ARG A 290 11.11 -57.59 35.58
CA ARG A 290 10.42 -57.80 36.85
C ARG A 290 9.04 -58.40 36.59
N PRO A 291 8.89 -59.72 36.43
CA PRO A 291 7.59 -60.33 36.62
C PRO A 291 7.20 -60.12 38.10
N ALA A 292 6.02 -59.54 38.32
CA ALA A 292 5.39 -59.50 39.62
C ALA A 292 5.37 -60.91 40.23
N GLY A 293 5.94 -61.07 41.44
CA GLY A 293 5.92 -62.35 42.12
C GLY A 293 6.83 -62.44 43.34
N THR A 294 6.42 -61.86 44.46
CA THR A 294 6.58 -62.53 45.76
C THR A 294 5.38 -62.15 46.63
N ILE A 295 4.45 -63.09 46.71
CA ILE A 295 3.47 -63.23 47.77
C ILE A 295 4.24 -63.72 49.01
N SER A 296 4.19 -62.96 50.10
CA SER A 296 4.15 -63.45 51.48
C SER A 296 3.77 -62.30 52.41
#